data_AF-A0A2M7Z185-F1
#
_entry.id   AF-A0A2M7Z185-F1
#
_cell.length_a   1.000
_cell.length_b   1.000
_cell.length_c   1.000
_cell.angle_alpha   90.00
_cell.angle_beta   90.00
_cell.angle_gamma   90.00
#
_symmetry.space_group_name_H-M   'P 1'
#
loop_
_entity.id
_entity.type
_entity.pdbx_description
1 polymer ?
#
loop_
_entity_poly.entity_id
_entity_poly.type
_entity_poly.pdbx_seq_one_letter_code
_entity_poly.pdbx_strand_id
1 'polypeptide(L)'
;MSIHLSPLTIQDQVRLNQAIASTCIGGTTPLATWSFPPHYIWKDLFAYSWTDLDGWLCLFAEYSDGIFMPLPPVGPRSKIGFST
;
A
#
# COMPACT_ATOMS: atom_id res chain seq x y z
N MET A 1 -0.74 16.73 13.28
CA MET A 1 -0.21 16.30 11.96
C MET A 1 -1.34 15.56 11.27
N SER A 2 -1.84 16.06 10.14
CA SER A 2 -2.88 15.39 9.36
C SER A 2 -2.22 14.52 8.30
N ILE A 3 -2.55 13.23 8.27
CA ILE A 3 -2.12 12.33 7.19
C ILE A 3 -3.02 12.57 5.98
N HIS A 4 -2.43 12.84 4.82
CA HIS A 4 -3.17 12.95 3.57
C HIS A 4 -3.21 11.59 2.87
N LEU A 5 -4.41 11.10 2.59
CA LEU A 5 -4.65 9.84 1.88
C LEU A 5 -5.04 10.13 0.43
N SER A 6 -4.36 9.45 -0.50
CA SER A 6 -4.65 9.53 -1.93
C SER A 6 -5.56 8.37 -2.32
N PRO A 7 -6.71 8.58 -2.99
CA PRO A 7 -7.54 7.49 -3.48
C PRO A 7 -6.76 6.57 -4.44
N LEU A 8 -7.00 5.26 -4.36
CA LEU A 8 -6.36 4.30 -5.26
C LEU A 8 -6.97 4.38 -6.67
N THR A 9 -6.13 4.63 -7.67
CA THR A 9 -6.53 4.73 -9.08
C THR A 9 -5.74 3.77 -9.96
N ILE A 10 -6.16 3.61 -11.22
CA ILE A 10 -5.44 2.77 -12.19
C ILE A 10 -4.03 3.31 -12.48
N GLN A 11 -3.80 4.62 -12.34
CA GLN A 11 -2.50 5.23 -12.56
C GLN A 11 -1.47 4.82 -11.50
N ASP A 12 -1.94 4.35 -10.34
CA ASP A 12 -1.07 3.90 -9.24
C ASP A 12 -0.55 2.47 -9.45
N GLN A 13 -1.03 1.76 -10.48
CA GLN A 13 -0.69 0.35 -10.74
C GLN A 13 0.82 0.13 -10.78
N VAL A 14 1.54 0.95 -11.54
CA VAL A 14 3.01 0.82 -11.70
C VAL A 14 3.71 1.03 -10.35
N ARG A 15 3.32 2.08 -9.63
CA ARG A 15 3.91 2.45 -8.33
C ARG A 15 3.69 1.35 -7.28
N LEU A 16 2.46 0.87 -7.14
CA LEU A 16 2.12 -0.17 -6.15
C LEU A 16 2.87 -1.47 -6.43
N ASN A 17 2.91 -1.89 -7.70
CA ASN A 17 3.63 -3.09 -8.10
C ASN A 17 5.14 -2.97 -7.84
N GLN A 18 5.74 -1.81 -8.07
CA GLN A 18 7.16 -1.57 -7.75
C GLN A 18 7.43 -1.66 -6.25
N ALA A 19 6.56 -1.07 -5.41
CA ALA A 19 6.69 -1.14 -3.96
C ALA A 19 6.53 -2.58 -3.45
N ILE A 20 5.52 -3.31 -3.96
CA ILE A 20 5.33 -4.72 -3.61
C ILE A 20 6.53 -5.58 -4.03
N ALA A 21 7.00 -5.44 -5.28
CA ALA A 21 8.13 -6.21 -5.81
C ALA A 21 9.45 -5.97 -5.06
N SER A 22 9.61 -4.80 -4.46
CA SER A 22 10.78 -4.42 -3.66
C SER A 22 10.63 -4.75 -2.17
N THR A 23 9.48 -5.28 -1.75
CA THR A 23 9.24 -5.74 -0.39
C THR A 23 9.77 -7.16 -0.22
N CYS A 24 10.61 -7.40 0.78
CA CYS A 24 11.00 -8.77 1.15
C CYS A 24 9.82 -9.46 1.83
N ILE A 25 9.20 -10.43 1.14
CA ILE A 25 8.08 -11.22 1.66
C ILE A 25 8.62 -12.57 2.12
N GLY A 26 8.31 -12.97 3.36
CA GLY A 26 8.60 -14.34 3.82
C GLY A 26 7.58 -15.32 3.27
N GLY A 27 7.99 -16.26 2.42
CA GLY A 27 7.12 -17.35 1.93
C GLY A 27 7.50 -17.87 0.54
N THR A 28 7.02 -19.07 0.19
CA THR A 28 7.32 -19.78 -1.07
C THR A 28 6.31 -19.50 -2.18
N THR A 29 5.20 -18.82 -1.89
CA THR A 29 4.18 -18.48 -2.89
C THR A 29 3.56 -17.12 -2.57
N PRO A 30 3.57 -16.15 -3.51
CA PRO A 30 2.95 -14.86 -3.28
C PRO A 30 1.42 -15.02 -3.31
N LEU A 31 0.77 -14.73 -2.17
CA LEU A 31 -0.68 -14.59 -2.09
C LEU A 31 -1.15 -13.52 -3.08
N ALA A 32 -2.38 -13.65 -3.61
CA ALA A 32 -2.94 -12.67 -4.54
C ALA A 32 -2.89 -11.22 -4.01
N THR A 33 -3.02 -11.03 -2.69
CA THR A 33 -2.91 -9.71 -2.03
C THR A 33 -1.59 -8.99 -2.34
N TRP A 34 -0.50 -9.71 -2.66
CA TRP A 34 0.78 -9.14 -3.12
C TRP A 34 0.76 -8.76 -4.61
N SER A 35 -0.36 -8.21 -5.08
CA SER A 35 -0.52 -7.66 -6.42
C SER A 35 -1.55 -6.55 -6.42
N PHE A 36 -1.48 -5.62 -7.38
CA PHE A 36 -2.45 -4.53 -7.53
C PHE A 36 -3.91 -4.95 -7.80
N PRO A 37 -4.20 -5.95 -8.68
CA PRO A 37 -5.57 -6.26 -9.10
C PRO A 37 -6.61 -6.49 -7.99
N PRO A 38 -6.36 -7.28 -6.92
CA PRO A 38 -7.36 -7.47 -5.88
C PRO A 38 -7.73 -6.14 -5.19
N HIS A 39 -6.76 -5.26 -4.95
CA HIS A 39 -7.02 -3.97 -4.30
C HIS A 39 -7.83 -3.03 -5.21
N TYR A 40 -7.54 -3.05 -6.51
CA TYR A 40 -8.22 -2.17 -7.47
C TYR A 40 -9.64 -2.62 -7.81
N ILE A 41 -9.87 -3.92 -8.00
CA ILE A 41 -11.20 -4.47 -8.32
C ILE A 41 -12.21 -4.18 -7.20
N TRP A 42 -11.75 -4.20 -5.95
CA TRP A 42 -12.59 -3.99 -4.78
C TRP A 42 -12.68 -2.53 -4.31
N LYS A 43 -12.10 -1.57 -5.05
CA LYS A 43 -11.98 -0.15 -4.66
C LYS A 43 -13.30 0.61 -4.47
N ASP A 44 -14.38 0.12 -5.08
CA ASP A 44 -15.70 0.77 -4.99
C ASP A 44 -16.53 0.19 -3.82
N LEU A 45 -16.13 -0.97 -3.29
CA LEU A 45 -16.71 -1.56 -2.08
C LEU A 45 -15.94 -1.15 -0.83
N PHE A 46 -14.62 -1.22 -0.88
CA PHE A 46 -13.72 -0.73 0.15
C PHE A 46 -13.09 0.55 -0.38
N ALA A 47 -13.18 1.67 0.33
CA ALA A 47 -12.57 2.91 -0.13
C ALA A 47 -11.04 2.81 0.00
N TYR A 48 -10.39 2.27 -1.03
CA TYR A 48 -8.95 2.07 -1.06
C TYR A 48 -8.23 3.42 -1.23
N SER A 49 -7.24 3.65 -0.39
CA SER A 49 -6.38 4.82 -0.45
C SER A 49 -4.95 4.47 -0.04
N TRP A 50 -3.99 5.31 -0.40
CA TRP A 50 -2.59 5.09 -0.07
C TRP A 50 -1.92 6.40 0.36
N THR A 51 -0.81 6.28 1.09
CA THR A 51 0.08 7.39 1.40
C THR A 51 1.49 6.87 1.67
N ASP A 52 2.48 7.76 1.67
CA ASP A 52 3.82 7.44 2.14
C ASP A 52 3.97 7.82 3.62
N LEU A 53 4.32 6.86 4.47
CA LEU A 53 4.60 7.07 5.90
C LEU A 53 6.01 6.58 6.22
N ASP A 54 6.87 7.47 6.74
CA ASP A 54 8.25 7.17 7.14
C ASP A 54 9.08 6.40 6.08
N GLY A 55 8.83 6.71 4.80
CA GLY A 55 9.50 6.10 3.66
C GLY A 55 8.92 4.76 3.21
N TRP A 56 7.76 4.37 3.72
CA TRP A 56 6.99 3.20 3.29
C TRP A 56 5.72 3.60 2.56
N LEU A 57 5.33 2.81 1.57
CA LEU A 57 4.01 2.94 0.96
C LEU A 57 3.02 2.15 1.81
N CYS A 58 2.03 2.83 2.38
CA CYS A 58 0.95 2.23 3.15
C CYS A 58 -0.33 2.24 2.34
N LEU A 59 -0.93 1.06 2.15
CA LEU A 59 -2.24 0.89 1.53
C LEU A 59 -3.29 0.72 2.62
N PHE A 60 -4.39 1.45 2.50
CA PHE A 60 -5.53 1.41 3.40
C PHE A 60 -6.77 1.01 2.63
N ALA A 61 -7.64 0.26 3.32
CA ALA A 61 -8.99 -0.03 2.90
C ALA A 61 -9.93 0.41 4.02
N GLU A 62 -10.94 1.20 3.68
CA GLU A 62 -12.00 1.58 4.61
C GLU A 62 -13.28 0.84 4.26
N TYR A 63 -13.96 0.28 5.27
CA TYR A 63 -15.25 -0.37 5.12
C TYR A 63 -16.07 -0.24 6.39
N SER A 64 -17.34 0.15 6.25
CA SER A 64 -18.27 0.36 7.35
C SER A 64 -17.72 1.34 8.40
N ASP A 65 -17.28 0.84 9.55
CA ASP A 65 -16.89 1.60 10.74
C ASP A 65 -15.37 1.58 10.99
N GLY A 66 -14.58 1.06 10.04
CA GLY A 66 -13.15 0.84 10.24
C GLY A 66 -12.29 1.04 9.02
N ILE A 67 -11.03 1.37 9.30
CA ILE A 67 -9.92 1.41 8.35
C ILE A 67 -8.90 0.34 8.73
N PHE A 68 -8.38 -0.37 7.74
CA PHE A 68 -7.38 -1.41 7.94
C PHE A 68 -6.35 -1.40 6.81
N MET A 69 -5.21 -2.06 7.04
CA MET A 69 -4.18 -2.24 6.04
C MET A 69 -4.26 -3.67 5.48
N PRO A 70 -4.67 -3.88 4.23
CA PRO A 70 -4.77 -5.22 3.61
C PRO A 70 -3.39 -5.82 3.28
N LEU A 71 -2.35 -4.99 3.32
CA LEU A 71 -0.95 -5.36 3.24
C LEU A 71 -0.18 -4.68 4.38
N PRO A 72 0.92 -5.26 4.88
CA PRO A 72 1.88 -4.48 5.65
C PRO A 72 2.44 -3.33 4.78
N PRO A 73 3.08 -2.31 5.38
CA PRO A 73 3.79 -1.29 4.60
C PRO A 73 4.76 -1.92 3.59
N VAL A 74 4.73 -1.43 2.34
CA VAL A 74 5.48 -2.00 1.21
C VAL A 74 6.52 -1.03 0.65
N GLY A 75 7.48 -1.56 -0.08
CA GLY A 75 8.64 -0.88 -0.64
C GLY A 75 9.89 -1.07 0.21
N PRO A 76 11.07 -0.63 -0.28
CA PRO A 76 12.20 -0.43 0.62
C PRO A 76 11.87 0.77 1.50
N ARG A 77 12.24 0.73 2.79
CA ARG A 77 12.22 1.95 3.60
C ARG A 77 13.12 2.98 2.92
N SER A 78 12.53 4.01 2.32
CA SER A 78 13.32 5.14 1.85
C SER A 78 13.99 5.75 3.07
N LYS A 79 15.31 5.63 3.20
CA LYS A 79 16.09 6.35 4.22
C LYS A 79 16.10 7.83 3.85
N ILE A 80 14.96 8.51 3.99
CA ILE A 80 14.97 9.97 4.08
C ILE A 80 15.58 10.28 5.44
N GLY A 81 16.74 10.94 5.40
CA GLY A 81 17.78 10.86 6.42
C GLY A 81 17.36 11.20 7.84
N PHE A 82 17.67 10.30 8.78
CA PHE A 82 18.20 10.75 10.06
C PHE A 82 19.67 11.08 9.81
N SER A 83 20.02 12.36 9.76
CA SER A 83 21.39 12.74 10.11
C SER A 83 21.59 12.33 11.56
N THR A 84 22.51 11.39 11.76
CA THR A 84 23.20 11.19 13.04
C THR A 84 23.86 12.49 13.48
#